data_AF-A0A537X0Z5-F1
#
_entry.id   AF-A0A537X0Z5-F1
#
_cell.length_a   1.000
_cell.length_b   1.000
_cell.length_c   1.000
_cell.angle_alpha   90.00
_cell.angle_beta   90.00
_cell.angle_gamma   90.00
#
_symmetry.space_group_name_H-M   'P 1'
#
loop_
_entity.id
_entity.type
_entity.pdbx_description
1 polymer ?
#
loop_
_entity_poly.entity_id
_entity_poly.type
_entity_poly.pdbx_seq_one_letter_code
_entity_poly.pdbx_strand_id
1 'polypeptide(L)'
;AAEEAERIGLLNRIVPSAKLREAAVEMAQMIAKNDSRMVRGIKRLLHEGMGLDWQGRYDLEDEARATYLAAGHPREGFKDFLARKPVRA
;
A
#
# COMPACT_ATOMS: atom_id res chain seq x y z
N ALA A 1 15.36 18.74 14.10
CA ALA A 1 14.40 18.92 12.98
C ALA A 1 13.98 17.57 12.39
N ALA A 2 14.91 16.69 12.00
CA ALA A 2 14.57 15.39 11.42
C ALA A 2 13.68 14.52 12.34
N GLU A 3 14.03 14.41 13.62
CA GLU A 3 13.27 13.64 14.63
C GLU A 3 11.81 14.09 14.74
N GLU A 4 11.58 15.40 14.79
CA GLU A 4 10.23 15.95 14.82
C GLU A 4 9.47 15.66 13.52
N ALA A 5 10.11 15.79 12.37
CA ALA A 5 9.50 15.51 11.07
C ALA A 5 9.10 14.04 10.91
N GLU A 6 9.88 13.09 11.46
CA GLU A 6 9.48 11.68 11.52
C GLU A 6 8.30 11.48 12.48
N ARG A 7 8.35 12.06 13.68
CA ARG A 7 7.31 11.92 14.71
C ARG A 7 5.93 12.39 14.24
N ILE A 8 5.87 13.48 13.46
CA ILE A 8 4.61 14.02 12.93
C ILE A 8 4.18 13.37 11.60
N GLY A 9 4.97 12.46 11.04
CA GLY A 9 4.65 11.74 9.81
C GLY A 9 5.01 12.47 8.51
N LEU A 10 5.78 13.55 8.56
CA LEU A 10 6.33 14.20 7.36
C LEU A 10 7.41 13.35 6.69
N LEU A 11 8.24 12.68 7.51
CA LEU A 11 9.21 11.69 7.05
C LEU A 11 8.76 10.29 7.47
N ASN A 12 8.94 9.30 6.59
CA ASN A 12 8.59 7.92 6.91
C ASN A 12 9.58 7.24 7.86
N ARG A 13 10.88 7.59 7.77
CA ARG A 13 11.97 6.96 8.52
C ARG A 13 13.22 7.84 8.52
N ILE A 14 13.93 7.93 9.65
CA ILE A 14 15.29 8.50 9.73
C ILE A 14 16.33 7.39 9.59
N VAL A 15 17.38 7.64 8.80
CA VAL A 15 18.51 6.72 8.59
C VAL A 15 19.85 7.48 8.58
N PRO A 16 20.99 6.81 8.86
CA PRO A 16 22.31 7.40 8.65
C PRO A 16 22.47 7.88 7.19
N SER A 17 23.10 9.04 6.99
CA SER A 17 23.22 9.64 5.65
C SER A 17 23.82 8.70 4.59
N ALA A 18 24.83 7.92 4.97
CA ALA A 18 25.48 6.94 4.07
C ALA A 18 24.54 5.80 3.62
N LYS A 19 23.43 5.58 4.34
CA LYS A 19 22.44 4.53 4.09
C LYS A 19 21.16 5.03 3.41
N LEU A 20 21.04 6.34 3.14
CA LEU A 20 19.83 6.94 2.56
C LEU A 20 19.37 6.23 1.28
N ARG A 21 20.29 6.04 0.32
CA ARG A 21 19.95 5.42 -0.97
C ARG A 21 19.53 3.97 -0.82
N GLU A 22 20.24 3.21 0.02
CA GLU A 22 19.93 1.80 0.30
C GLU A 22 18.53 1.67 0.91
N ALA A 23 18.25 2.45 1.95
CA ALA A 23 16.96 2.50 2.62
C ALA A 23 15.80 2.90 1.69
N ALA A 24 16.02 3.84 0.77
CA ALA A 24 15.02 4.28 -0.20
C ALA A 24 14.74 3.21 -1.27
N VAL A 25 15.80 2.56 -1.77
CA VAL A 25 15.67 1.47 -2.77
C VAL A 25 14.98 0.26 -2.16
N GLU A 26 15.31 -0.11 -0.92
CA GLU A 26 14.63 -1.18 -0.18
C GLU A 26 13.12 -0.93 -0.10
N MET A 27 12.71 0.29 0.29
CA MET A 27 11.30 0.68 0.32
C MET A 27 10.64 0.61 -1.06
N ALA A 28 11.32 1.12 -2.10
CA ALA A 28 10.82 1.03 -3.47
C ALA A 28 10.65 -0.42 -3.94
N GLN A 29 11.58 -1.31 -3.59
CA GLN A 29 11.49 -2.74 -3.90
C GLN A 29 10.33 -3.41 -3.16
N MET A 30 10.07 -3.06 -1.90
CA MET A 30 8.90 -3.56 -1.17
C MET A 30 7.60 -3.15 -1.87
N ILE A 31 7.50 -1.91 -2.34
CA ILE A 31 6.33 -1.44 -3.10
C ILE A 31 6.22 -2.19 -4.43
N ALA A 32 7.33 -2.32 -5.16
CA ALA A 32 7.38 -2.94 -6.49
C ALA A 32 7.08 -4.45 -6.50
N LYS A 33 7.20 -5.14 -5.36
CA LYS A 33 6.82 -6.56 -5.22
C LYS A 33 5.31 -6.80 -5.29
N ASN A 34 4.49 -5.76 -5.13
CA ASN A 34 3.03 -5.88 -5.18
C ASN A 34 2.51 -5.76 -6.62
N ASP A 35 1.25 -6.17 -6.83
CA ASP A 35 0.54 -5.92 -8.09
C ASP A 35 0.54 -4.41 -8.39
N SER A 36 1.18 -4.02 -9.50
CA SER A 36 1.37 -2.61 -9.85
C SER A 36 0.06 -1.87 -10.16
N ARG A 37 -0.99 -2.57 -10.57
CA ARG A 37 -2.35 -2.01 -10.75
C ARG A 37 -2.97 -1.71 -9.40
N MET A 38 -2.83 -2.62 -8.43
CA MET A 38 -3.32 -2.40 -7.06
C MET A 38 -2.62 -1.22 -6.39
N VAL A 39 -1.28 -1.14 -6.43
CA VAL A 39 -0.53 -0.03 -5.83
C VAL A 39 -0.96 1.32 -6.42
N ARG A 40 -1.06 1.41 -7.75
CA ARG A 40 -1.48 2.65 -8.43
C ARG A 40 -2.93 3.00 -8.14
N GLY A 41 -3.84 2.05 -8.22
CA GLY A 41 -5.26 2.30 -8.02
C GLY A 41 -5.61 2.64 -6.57
N ILE A 42 -4.99 2.00 -5.58
CA ILE A 42 -5.15 2.37 -4.17
C ILE A 42 -4.60 3.78 -3.93
N LYS A 43 -3.42 4.11 -4.47
CA LYS A 43 -2.86 5.47 -4.35
C LYS A 43 -3.78 6.52 -4.99
N ARG A 44 -4.46 6.18 -6.09
CA ARG A 44 -5.46 7.05 -6.74
C ARG A 44 -6.67 7.27 -5.83
N LEU A 45 -7.25 6.18 -5.29
CA LEU A 45 -8.38 6.23 -4.36
C LEU A 45 -8.10 7.09 -3.12
N LEU A 46 -6.89 7.00 -2.55
CA LEU A 46 -6.50 7.83 -1.40
C LEU A 46 -6.49 9.33 -1.72
N HIS A 47 -6.13 9.72 -2.95
CA HIS A 47 -6.16 11.12 -3.36
C HIS A 47 -7.57 11.58 -3.74
N GLU A 48 -8.28 10.80 -4.55
CA GLU A 48 -9.63 11.16 -5.03
C GLU A 48 -10.68 11.11 -3.92
N GLY A 49 -10.53 10.21 -2.95
CA GLY A 49 -11.41 10.11 -1.79
C GLY A 49 -11.12 11.12 -0.67
N MET A 50 -10.12 11.99 -0.84
CA MET A 50 -9.77 12.97 0.18
C MET A 50 -10.89 14.02 0.32
N GLY A 51 -11.42 14.16 1.53
CA GLY A 51 -12.51 15.10 1.83
C GLY A 51 -13.92 14.58 1.51
N LEU A 52 -14.05 13.38 0.93
CA LEU A 52 -15.34 12.70 0.82
C LEU A 52 -15.79 12.19 2.19
N ASP A 53 -17.11 12.11 2.37
CA ASP A 53 -17.71 11.42 3.51
C ASP A 53 -17.61 9.90 3.39
N TRP A 54 -18.08 9.17 4.40
CA TRP A 54 -17.96 7.72 4.42
C TRP A 54 -18.66 7.03 3.25
N GLN A 55 -19.84 7.52 2.86
CA GLN A 55 -20.61 6.92 1.77
C GLN A 55 -19.91 7.18 0.42
N GLY A 56 -19.48 8.40 0.15
CA GLY A 56 -18.79 8.74 -1.09
C GLY A 56 -17.47 8.00 -1.25
N ARG A 57 -16.72 7.77 -0.16
CA ARG A 57 -15.50 6.94 -0.19
C ARG A 57 -15.82 5.48 -0.50
N TYR A 58 -16.86 4.93 0.12
CA TYR A 58 -17.29 3.56 -0.15
C TYR A 58 -17.71 3.37 -1.62
N ASP A 59 -18.54 4.28 -2.15
CA ASP A 59 -19.01 4.19 -3.54
C ASP A 59 -17.84 4.28 -4.53
N LEU A 60 -16.88 5.18 -4.28
CA LEU A 60 -15.65 5.31 -5.06
C LEU A 60 -14.80 4.03 -5.04
N GLU A 61 -14.62 3.42 -3.86
CA GLU A 61 -13.87 2.18 -3.71
C GLU A 61 -14.58 0.99 -4.39
N ASP A 62 -15.92 0.95 -4.33
CA ASP A 62 -16.72 -0.11 -4.96
C ASP A 62 -16.67 -0.03 -6.49
N GLU A 63 -16.79 1.17 -7.06
CA GLU A 63 -16.62 1.38 -8.50
C GLU A 63 -15.23 0.97 -8.96
N ALA A 64 -14.19 1.37 -8.23
CA ALA A 64 -12.82 1.02 -8.55
C ALA A 64 -12.61 -0.50 -8.56
N ARG A 65 -13.14 -1.18 -7.53
CA ARG A 65 -13.11 -2.65 -7.41
C ARG A 65 -13.82 -3.33 -8.58
N ALA A 66 -14.95 -2.80 -9.03
CA ALA A 66 -15.71 -3.33 -10.15
C ALA A 66 -15.05 -3.07 -11.52
N THR A 67 -14.17 -2.06 -11.62
CA THR A 67 -13.59 -1.60 -12.88
C THR A 67 -12.07 -1.82 -12.93
N TYR A 68 -11.27 -0.79 -12.62
CA TYR A 68 -9.83 -0.76 -12.88
C TYR A 68 -9.00 -1.47 -11.80
N LEU A 69 -9.60 -1.82 -10.66
CA LEU A 69 -9.01 -2.71 -9.64
C LEU A 69 -9.53 -4.16 -9.76
N ALA A 70 -10.28 -4.50 -10.81
CA ALA A 70 -10.74 -5.87 -11.04
C ALA A 70 -9.56 -6.85 -11.15
N ALA A 71 -9.39 -7.71 -10.13
CA ALA A 71 -8.34 -8.71 -10.06
C ALA A 71 -8.84 -10.09 -10.48
N GLY A 72 -7.90 -10.99 -10.75
CA GLY A 72 -8.20 -12.43 -10.81
C GLY A 72 -8.80 -12.94 -9.50
N HIS A 73 -9.32 -14.16 -9.52
CA HIS A 73 -10.04 -14.73 -8.39
C HIS A 73 -9.15 -14.72 -7.13
N PRO A 74 -9.64 -14.32 -5.93
CA PRO A 74 -8.83 -14.20 -4.72
C PRO A 74 -8.00 -15.46 -4.39
N ARG A 75 -8.50 -16.65 -4.71
CA ARG A 75 -7.75 -17.91 -4.56
C ARG A 75 -6.41 -17.94 -5.31
N GLU A 76 -6.29 -17.25 -6.44
CA GLU A 76 -5.05 -17.15 -7.19
C GLU A 76 -4.09 -16.17 -6.50
N GLY A 77 -4.59 -14.98 -6.14
CA GLY A 77 -3.79 -13.95 -5.45
C GLY A 77 -3.34 -14.35 -4.04
N PHE A 78 -4.13 -15.17 -3.35
CA PHE A 78 -3.84 -15.64 -1.99
C PHE A 78 -3.36 -17.10 -1.95
N LYS A 79 -3.00 -17.72 -3.08
CA LYS A 79 -2.62 -19.14 -3.12
C LYS A 79 -1.55 -19.49 -2.10
N ASP A 80 -0.46 -18.72 -2.04
CA ASP A 80 0.64 -18.95 -1.10
C ASP A 80 0.21 -18.72 0.34
N PHE A 81 -0.66 -17.74 0.60
CA PHE A 81 -1.21 -17.49 1.93
C PHE A 81 -2.11 -18.64 2.39
N LEU A 82 -3.03 -19.08 1.52
CA LEU A 82 -3.95 -20.19 1.79
C LEU A 82 -3.23 -21.54 1.93
N ALA A 83 -2.08 -21.71 1.28
CA ALA A 83 -1.24 -22.90 1.39
C ALA A 83 -0.39 -22.95 2.68
N ARG A 84 -0.25 -21.84 3.42
CA ARG A 84 0.50 -21.82 4.68
C ARG A 84 -0.23 -22.66 5.74
N LYS A 85 0.48 -23.64 6.31
CA LYS A 85 -0.01 -24.36 7.48
C LYS A 85 -0.05 -23.40 8.68
N PRO A 86 -1.09 -23.45 9.53
CA PRO A 86 -1.12 -22.63 10.73
C PRO A 86 0.10 -22.95 11.58
N VAL A 87 0.85 -21.92 11.94
CA VAL A 87 1.89 -22.04 12.96
C VAL A 87 1.15 -22.29 14.28
N ARG A 88 1.23 -23.51 14.80
CA ARG A 88 0.72 -23.79 16.15
C ARG A 88 1.58 -23.00 17.13
N ALA A 89 0.92 -22.15 17.93
CA ALA A 89 1.53 -21.50 19.09
C ALA A 89 1.92 -22.53 20.15
#